data_AF-A0A095XY16-F1
#
_entry.id   AF-A0A095XY16-F1
#
_cell.length_a   1.000
_cell.length_b   1.000
_cell.length_c   1.000
_cell.angle_alpha   90.00
_cell.angle_beta   90.00
_cell.angle_gamma   90.00
#
_symmetry.space_group_name_H-M   'P 1'
#
loop_
_entity.id
_entity.type
_entity.pdbx_description
1 polymer ?
#
loop_
_entity_poly.entity_id
_entity_poly.type
_entity_poly.pdbx_seq_one_letter_code
_entity_poly.pdbx_strand_id
1 'polypeptide(L)' 'MGLFRKNPVKKLQQEHEALLTKAFQAQRNGDIRLYSTLTAEAEALRTKIETLKNESED' A
#
# COMPACT_ATOMS: atom_id res chain seq x y z
N MET A 1 -13.28 -26.92 2.66
CA MET A 1 -12.60 -26.06 3.66
C MET A 1 -11.53 -25.26 2.93
N GLY A 2 -11.80 -24.00 2.58
CA GLY A 2 -10.86 -23.17 1.83
C GLY A 2 -10.68 -21.81 2.51
N LEU A 3 -10.15 -21.78 3.73
CA LEU A 3 -10.08 -20.56 4.55
C LEU A 3 -8.66 -20.17 4.97
N PHE A 4 -7.65 -20.51 4.16
CA PHE A 4 -6.25 -20.14 4.44
C PHE A 4 -5.46 -19.63 3.22
N ARG A 5 -6.13 -19.05 2.21
CA ARG A 5 -5.41 -18.12 1.33
C ARG A 5 -5.15 -16.86 2.15
N LYS A 6 -4.01 -16.80 2.85
CA LYS A 6 -3.43 -15.54 3.32
C LYS A 6 -3.28 -14.68 2.07
N ASN A 7 -4.28 -13.86 1.74
CA ASN A 7 -4.23 -13.01 0.55
C ASN A 7 -3.06 -12.04 0.74
N PRO A 8 -1.91 -12.23 0.07
CA PRO A 8 -0.77 -11.34 0.20
C PRO A 8 -1.18 -9.91 -0.20
N VAL A 9 -2.12 -9.82 -1.14
CA VAL A 9 -2.87 -8.61 -1.53
C VAL A 9 -3.46 -7.86 -0.33
N LYS A 10 -4.12 -8.55 0.61
CA LYS A 10 -4.78 -7.90 1.76
C LYS A 10 -3.76 -7.31 2.73
N LYS A 11 -2.60 -7.98 2.88
CA LYS A 11 -1.47 -7.47 3.68
C LYS A 11 -0.88 -6.21 3.06
N LEU A 12 -0.64 -6.25 1.75
CA LEU A 12 -0.12 -5.12 1.00
C LEU A 12 -1.11 -3.93 1.02
N GLN A 13 -2.41 -4.19 0.93
CA GLN A 13 -3.43 -3.14 1.08
C GLN A 13 -3.34 -2.43 2.44
N GLN A 14 -3.15 -3.19 3.53
CA GLN A 14 -2.96 -2.61 4.86
C GLN A 14 -1.67 -1.79 4.96
N GLU A 15 -0.58 -2.24 4.35
CA GLU A 15 0.67 -1.47 4.28
C GLU A 15 0.51 -0.18 3.48
N HIS A 16 -0.22 -0.24 2.36
CA HIS A 16 -0.56 0.93 1.54
C HIS A 16 -1.37 1.98 2.34
N GLU A 17 -2.40 1.55 3.07
CA GLU A 17 -3.18 2.44 3.94
C GLU A 17 -2.34 3.05 5.07
N ALA A 18 -1.40 2.28 5.63
CA ALA A 18 -0.47 2.79 6.64
C ALA A 18 0.48 3.84 6.06
N LEU A 19 0.99 3.65 4.84
CA LEU A 19 1.82 4.64 4.14
C LEU A 19 1.05 5.93 3.87
N LEU A 20 -0.19 5.83 3.38
CA LEU A 20 -1.05 7.00 3.17
C LEU A 20 -1.32 7.76 4.47
N THR A 21 -1.61 7.04 5.55
CA THR A 21 -1.82 7.66 6.87
C THR A 21 -0.57 8.43 7.34
N LYS A 22 0.62 7.82 7.20
CA LYS A 22 1.89 8.48 7.49
C LYS A 22 2.13 9.68 6.58
N ALA A 23 1.79 9.58 5.29
CA ALA A 23 1.93 10.67 4.33
C ALA A 23 1.04 11.85 4.73
N PHE A 24 -0.22 11.62 5.09
CA PHE A 24 -1.11 12.67 5.60
C PHE A 24 -0.57 13.32 6.87
N GLN A 25 0.00 12.53 7.78
CA GLN A 25 0.62 13.07 8.99
C GLN A 25 1.88 13.89 8.67
N ALA A 26 2.72 13.44 7.74
CA ALA A 26 3.88 14.17 7.25
C ALA A 26 3.47 15.50 6.60
N GLN A 27 2.45 15.48 5.72
CA GLN A 27 1.89 16.69 5.11
C GLN A 27 1.37 17.66 6.17
N ARG A 28 0.61 17.17 7.17
CA ARG A 28 0.08 17.99 8.26
C ARG A 28 1.19 18.59 9.13
N ASN A 29 2.30 17.87 9.30
CA ASN A 29 3.47 18.36 10.03
C ASN A 29 4.38 19.26 9.17
N GLY A 30 4.06 19.44 7.89
CA GLY A 30 4.86 20.24 6.95
C GLY A 30 6.11 19.55 6.41
N ASP A 31 6.25 18.23 6.62
CA ASP A 31 7.36 17.44 6.09
C ASP A 31 7.05 16.98 4.65
N ILE A 32 7.25 17.91 3.70
CA ILE A 32 6.97 17.68 2.29
C ILE A 32 7.87 16.60 1.69
N ARG A 33 9.14 16.50 2.16
CA ARG A 33 10.07 15.47 1.68
C ARG A 33 9.57 14.09 2.06
N LEU A 34 9.22 13.90 3.33
CA LEU A 34 8.68 12.65 3.82
C LEU A 34 7.34 12.32 3.17
N TYR A 35 6.47 13.32 2.99
CA TYR A 35 5.21 13.14 2.26
C TYR A 35 5.46 12.58 0.86
N SER A 36 6.32 13.22 0.06
CA SER A 36 6.66 12.76 -1.31
C SER A 36 7.25 11.35 -1.34
N THR A 37 8.10 11.00 -0.37
CA THR A 37 8.64 9.64 -0.26
C THR A 37 7.53 8.62 0.06
N LEU A 38 6.68 8.92 1.03
CA LEU A 38 5.62 8.01 1.47
C LEU A 38 4.53 7.82 0.41
N THR A 39 4.17 8.87 -0.35
CA THR A 39 3.25 8.72 -1.49
C THR A 39 3.86 7.91 -2.62
N ALA A 40 5.14 8.11 -2.93
CA ALA A 40 5.82 7.28 -3.94
C ALA A 40 5.89 5.79 -3.53
N GLU A 41 6.17 5.52 -2.25
CA GLU A 41 6.14 4.15 -1.72
C GLU A 41 4.73 3.55 -1.79
N ALA A 42 3.69 4.33 -1.48
CA ALA A 42 2.30 3.90 -1.59
C ALA A 42 1.95 3.56 -3.04
N GLU A 43 2.30 4.41 -4.01
CA GLU A 43 2.06 4.13 -5.43
C GLU A 43 2.76 2.83 -5.89
N ALA A 44 4.02 2.62 -5.50
CA ALA A 44 4.74 1.39 -5.81
C ALA A 44 4.06 0.14 -5.21
N LEU A 45 3.51 0.27 -3.99
CA LEU A 45 2.77 -0.80 -3.32
C LEU A 45 1.44 -1.09 -4.01
N ARG A 46 0.74 -0.05 -4.48
CA ARG A 46 -0.48 -0.18 -5.27
C ARG A 46 -0.25 -0.94 -6.57
N THR A 47 0.81 -0.62 -7.31
CA THR A 47 1.15 -1.36 -8.54
C THR A 47 1.40 -2.84 -8.23
N LYS A 48 2.14 -3.15 -7.16
CA LYS A 48 2.35 -4.54 -6.71
C LYS A 48 1.04 -5.26 -6.36
N ILE A 49 0.12 -4.55 -5.69
CA ILE A 49 -1.22 -5.07 -5.37
C ILE A 49 -1.99 -5.38 -6.65
N GLU A 50 -1.99 -4.47 -7.62
CA GLU A 50 -2.67 -4.65 -8.91
C GLU A 50 -2.08 -5.85 -9.68
N THR A 51 -0.76 -5.98 -9.75
CA THR A 51 -0.08 -7.13 -10.37
C THR A 51 -0.47 -8.44 -9.69
N LEU A 52 -0.39 -8.51 -8.37
CA LEU A 52 -0.74 -9.72 -7.61
C LEU A 52 -2.21 -10.09 -7.72
N LYS A 53 -3.08 -9.07 -7.80
CA LYS A 53 -4.51 -9.29 -7.98
C LYS A 53 -4.78 -9.88 -9.36
N ASN A 54 -4.15 -9.34 -10.40
CA ASN A 54 -4.26 -9.85 -11.77
C ASN A 54 -3.70 -11.28 -11.88
N GLU A 55 -2.53 -11.56 -11.30
CA GLU A 55 -1.92 -12.90 -11.28
C GLU A 55 -2.75 -13.93 -10.50
N SER A 56 -3.58 -13.48 -9.55
CA SER A 56 -4.48 -14.36 -8.80
C SER A 56 -5.84 -14.60 -9.48
N GLU A 57 -6.17 -13.85 -10.53
CA GLU A 57 -7.41 -13.97 -11.31
C GLU A 57 -7.25 -14.70 -12.66
N ASP A 58 -6.02 -15.15 -13.00
CA ASP A 58 -5.70 -16.05 -14.14
C ASP A 58 -5.61 -17.54 -13.74
#